data_AF-A0A656JZ74-F1
#
_entry.id   AF-A0A656JZ74-F1
#
_cell.length_a   1.000
_cell.length_b   1.000
_cell.length_c   1.000
_cell.angle_alpha   90.00
_cell.angle_beta   90.00
_cell.angle_gamma   90.00
#
_symmetry.space_group_name_H-M   'P 1'
#
loop_
_entity.id
_entity.type
_entity.pdbx_description
1 polymer ?
#
loop_
_entity_poly.entity_id
_entity_poly.type
_entity_poly.pdbx_seq_one_letter_code
_entity_poly.pdbx_strand_id
1 'polypeptide(L)'
;MRQRYLALLSLFASLPAMAISFQTRLESIEWKVEGDQFECRLTQPITDFGAGEFVRRAGEQATFRLKASYNMLGNGSATLL
;
A
#
# COMPACT_ATOMS: atom_id res chain seq x y z
N MET A 1 18.08 0.15 39.21
CA MET A 1 16.81 -0.45 38.76
C MET A 1 16.28 0.21 37.48
N ARG A 2 15.94 1.51 37.47
CA ARG A 2 15.34 2.22 36.32
C ARG A 2 16.09 2.10 34.98
N GLN A 3 17.41 2.13 35.00
CA GLN A 3 18.25 2.08 33.79
C GLN A 3 18.30 0.70 33.11
N ARG A 4 18.17 -0.38 33.90
CA ARG A 4 18.10 -1.75 33.36
C ARG A 4 16.78 -2.00 32.64
N TYR A 5 15.68 -1.47 33.17
CA TYR A 5 14.37 -1.54 32.51
C TYR A 5 14.34 -0.76 31.20
N LEU A 6 14.95 0.44 31.16
CA LEU A 6 15.08 1.22 29.93
C LEU A 6 15.90 0.48 28.86
N ALA A 7 17.01 -0.15 29.24
CA ALA A 7 17.83 -0.94 28.33
C ALA A 7 17.09 -2.17 27.77
N LEU A 8 16.30 -2.86 28.61
CA LEU A 8 15.43 -3.95 28.15
C LEU A 8 14.36 -3.45 27.18
N LEU A 9 13.74 -2.30 27.46
CA LEU A 9 12.68 -1.73 26.61
C LEU A 9 13.22 -1.32 25.22
N SER A 10 14.42 -0.74 25.16
CA SER A 10 15.07 -0.41 23.89
C SER A 10 15.39 -1.64 23.04
N LEU A 11 15.74 -2.77 23.67
CA LEU A 11 16.04 -4.01 22.96
C LEU A 11 14.78 -4.59 22.30
N PHE A 12 13.62 -4.46 22.95
CA PHE A 12 12.33 -4.83 22.36
C PHE A 12 11.90 -3.88 21.23
N ALA A 13 12.18 -2.59 21.37
CA ALA A 13 11.84 -1.60 20.34
C ALA A 13 12.69 -1.74 19.05
N SER A 14 13.87 -2.37 19.11
CA SER A 14 14.72 -2.62 17.95
C SER A 14 14.36 -3.86 17.13
N LEU A 15 13.36 -4.63 17.55
CA LEU A 15 12.91 -5.78 16.77
C LEU A 15 12.29 -5.30 15.44
N PRO A 16 12.58 -5.96 14.31
CA PRO A 16 12.02 -5.57 13.02
C PRO A 16 10.49 -5.64 13.07
N ALA A 17 9.85 -4.68 12.41
CA ALA A 17 8.40 -4.71 12.24
C ALA A 17 8.02 -5.93 11.38
N MET A 18 7.17 -6.79 11.93
CA MET A 18 6.58 -7.89 11.18
C MET A 18 5.53 -7.31 10.22
N ALA A 19 5.60 -7.69 8.95
CA ALA A 19 4.67 -7.22 7.91
C ALA A 19 4.10 -8.41 7.14
N ILE A 20 2.93 -8.21 6.54
CA ILE A 20 2.27 -9.15 5.65
C ILE A 20 2.44 -8.63 4.23
N SER A 21 2.80 -9.51 3.29
CA SER A 21 2.90 -9.19 1.87
C SER A 21 1.77 -9.83 1.08
N PHE A 22 1.27 -9.09 0.09
CA PHE A 22 0.29 -9.56 -0.88
C PHE A 22 0.92 -9.47 -2.26
N GLN A 23 0.84 -10.54 -3.04
CA GLN A 23 1.41 -10.60 -4.37
C GLN A 23 0.52 -11.43 -5.28
N THR A 24 0.07 -10.81 -6.38
CA THR A 24 -0.60 -11.52 -7.46
C THR A 24 0.38 -12.43 -8.17
N ARG A 25 -0.03 -13.67 -8.42
CA ARG A 25 0.74 -14.62 -9.24
C ARG A 25 0.96 -14.06 -10.63
N LEU A 26 2.15 -14.30 -11.19
CA LEU A 26 2.57 -13.70 -12.46
C LEU A 26 1.61 -14.06 -13.61
N GLU A 27 1.12 -15.29 -13.62
CA GLU A 27 0.16 -15.82 -14.60
C GLU A 27 -1.23 -15.16 -14.52
N SER A 28 -1.55 -14.48 -13.41
CA SER A 28 -2.83 -13.82 -13.18
C SER A 28 -2.68 -12.30 -13.06
N ILE A 29 -1.53 -11.72 -13.40
CA ILE A 29 -1.35 -10.28 -13.39
C ILE A 29 -2.16 -9.67 -14.54
N GLU A 30 -3.05 -8.76 -14.18
CA GLU A 30 -3.85 -7.99 -15.13
C GLU A 30 -3.66 -6.49 -14.89
N TRP A 31 -3.73 -5.73 -15.97
CA TRP A 31 -3.73 -4.27 -15.94
C TRP A 31 -4.94 -3.76 -16.70
N LYS A 32 -5.74 -2.92 -16.04
CA LYS A 32 -6.94 -2.30 -16.62
C LYS A 32 -6.70 -0.81 -16.80
N VAL A 33 -6.96 -0.34 -18.01
CA VAL A 33 -6.87 1.08 -18.36
C VAL A 33 -8.27 1.62 -18.52
N GLU A 34 -8.61 2.64 -17.74
CA GLU A 34 -9.90 3.30 -17.77
C GLU A 34 -9.67 4.82 -17.77
N GLY A 35 -10.54 5.58 -18.41
CA GLY A 35 -10.43 7.03 -18.34
C GLY A 35 -11.59 7.78 -18.95
N ASP A 36 -11.75 9.01 -18.48
CA ASP A 36 -12.68 10.00 -18.98
C ASP A 36 -11.98 11.37 -19.10
N GLN A 37 -12.75 12.44 -19.33
CA GLN A 37 -12.23 13.80 -19.46
C GLN A 37 -11.61 14.37 -18.17
N PHE A 38 -11.89 13.77 -17.01
CA PHE A 38 -11.46 14.23 -15.70
C PHE A 38 -10.35 13.36 -15.09
N GLU A 39 -10.31 12.07 -15.41
CA GLU A 39 -9.37 11.13 -14.79
C GLU A 39 -8.95 10.00 -15.73
N CYS A 40 -7.66 9.70 -15.76
CA CYS A 40 -7.12 8.46 -16.33
C CYS A 40 -6.64 7.57 -15.19
N ARG A 41 -6.97 6.27 -15.24
CA ARG A 41 -6.62 5.27 -14.23
C ARG A 41 -5.97 4.06 -14.89
N LEU A 42 -4.84 3.65 -14.34
CA LEU A 42 -4.22 2.36 -14.59
C LEU A 42 -4.33 1.52 -13.30
N THR A 43 -5.12 0.46 -13.34
CA THR A 43 -5.47 -0.38 -12.19
C THR A 43 -4.83 -1.76 -12.30
N GLN A 44 -4.16 -2.19 -11.25
CA GLN A 44 -3.69 -3.57 -11.05
C GLN A 44 -4.47 -4.19 -9.87
N PRO A 45 -5.29 -5.21 -10.11
CA PRO A 45 -5.83 -6.04 -9.04
C PRO A 45 -4.70 -6.79 -8.31
N ILE A 46 -4.69 -6.69 -6.98
CA ILE A 46 -3.76 -7.40 -6.09
C ILE A 46 -4.55 -8.50 -5.37
N THR A 47 -4.23 -9.76 -5.67
CA THR A 47 -4.91 -10.94 -5.08
C THR A 47 -4.91 -10.85 -3.56
N ASP A 48 -6.08 -11.09 -2.96
CA ASP A 48 -6.33 -11.07 -1.51
C ASP A 48 -6.09 -9.73 -0.79
N PHE A 49 -5.83 -8.65 -1.53
CA PHE A 49 -5.64 -7.30 -0.97
C PHE A 49 -6.66 -6.29 -1.48
N GLY A 50 -6.77 -6.15 -2.81
CA GLY A 50 -7.57 -5.13 -3.46
C GLY A 50 -6.95 -4.66 -4.77
N ALA A 51 -6.61 -3.38 -4.90
CA ALA A 51 -6.02 -2.84 -6.12
C ALA A 51 -4.97 -1.75 -5.87
N GLY A 52 -3.90 -1.77 -6.67
CA GLY A 52 -2.99 -0.66 -6.85
C GLY A 52 -3.41 0.17 -8.06
N GLU A 53 -3.50 1.48 -7.91
CA GLU A 53 -3.97 2.39 -8.96
C GLU A 53 -2.97 3.52 -9.18
N PHE A 54 -2.62 3.76 -10.44
CA PHE A 54 -2.01 5.01 -10.88
C PHE A 54 -3.11 5.89 -11.43
N VAL A 55 -3.36 7.02 -10.76
CA VAL A 55 -4.46 7.93 -11.05
C VAL A 55 -3.90 9.27 -11.47
N ARG A 56 -4.27 9.74 -12.66
CA ARG A 56 -3.95 11.09 -13.13
C ARG A 56 -5.25 11.84 -13.42
N ARG A 57 -5.52 12.86 -12.62
CA ARG A 57 -6.65 13.77 -12.85
C ARG A 57 -6.26 14.90 -13.80
N ALA A 58 -7.24 15.46 -14.49
CA ALA A 58 -7.03 16.59 -15.39
C ALA A 58 -6.42 17.78 -14.62
N GLY A 59 -5.26 18.24 -15.08
CA GLY A 59 -4.53 19.33 -14.43
C GLY A 59 -3.73 18.94 -13.18
N GLU A 60 -3.77 17.67 -12.77
CA GLU A 60 -3.00 17.16 -11.62
C GLU A 60 -1.89 16.19 -12.06
N GLN A 61 -0.90 16.00 -11.20
CA GLN A 61 0.13 14.98 -11.42
C GLN A 61 -0.41 13.57 -11.17
N ALA A 62 0.25 12.56 -11.73
CA ALA A 62 -0.09 11.18 -11.45
C ALA A 62 0.20 10.85 -9.98
N THR A 63 -0.74 10.15 -9.34
CA THR A 63 -0.63 9.72 -7.94
C THR A 63 -0.81 8.21 -7.85
N PHE A 64 -0.01 7.56 -7.02
CA PHE A 64 -0.20 6.16 -6.67
C PHE A 64 -1.17 6.04 -5.50
N ARG A 65 -2.12 5.12 -5.60
CA ARG A 65 -3.14 4.85 -4.57
C ARG A 65 -3.27 3.34 -4.36
N LEU A 66 -3.40 2.94 -3.10
CA LEU A 66 -3.79 1.58 -2.74
C LEU A 66 -5.26 1.59 -2.27
N LYS A 67 -6.06 0.70 -2.85
CA LYS A 67 -7.44 0.43 -2.43
C LYS A 67 -7.50 -0.97 -1.84
N ALA A 68 -7.72 -1.08 -0.54
CA ALA A 68 -8.02 -2.36 0.09
C ALA A 68 -9.48 -2.77 -0.18
N SER A 69 -9.72 -4.03 -0.52
CA SER A 69 -11.08 -4.55 -0.73
C SER A 69 -11.89 -4.67 0.57
N TYR A 70 -11.19 -4.75 1.70
CA TYR A 70 -11.78 -4.85 3.03
C TYR A 70 -11.27 -3.70 3.90
N ASN A 71 -12.02 -3.36 4.94
CA ASN A 71 -11.63 -2.36 5.95
C ASN A 71 -10.48 -2.85 6.87
N MET A 72 -9.50 -3.58 6.33
CA MET A 72 -8.28 -4.00 7.05
C MET A 72 -7.32 -2.83 7.26
N LEU A 73 -7.35 -1.84 6.37
CA LEU A 73 -6.53 -0.64 6.44
C LEU A 73 -7.45 0.57 6.48
N GLY A 74 -7.29 1.41 7.50
CA GLY A 74 -7.91 2.73 7.53
C GLY A 74 -7.30 3.66 6.47
N ASN A 75 -7.88 4.86 6.33
CA ASN A 75 -7.29 5.87 5.47
C ASN A 75 -5.88 6.22 5.94
N GLY A 76 -4.92 6.23 5.02
CA GLY A 76 -3.51 6.47 5.32
C GLY A 76 -2.69 6.77 4.07
N SER A 77 -1.37 6.87 4.24
CA SER A 77 -0.43 7.07 3.14
C SER A 77 0.04 5.74 2.57
N ALA A 78 0.15 5.66 1.25
CA ALA A 78 0.86 4.60 0.55
C ALA A 78 2.16 5.15 -0.03
N THR A 79 3.24 4.37 0.03
CA THR A 79 4.53 4.72 -0.55
C THR A 79 4.86 3.75 -1.66
N LEU A 80 5.28 4.27 -2.81
CA LEU A 80 5.88 3.51 -3.90
C LEU A 80 7.40 3.70 -3.81
N LEU A 81 8.15 2.60 -3.66
CA LEU A 81 9.61 2.58 -3.55
C LEU A 81 10.26 2.22 -4.88
#